data_AF-A0A8I6Z0I9-F1
#
_entry.id   AF-A0A8I6Z0I9-F1
#
_cell.length_a   1.000
_cell.length_b   1.000
_cell.length_c   1.000
_cell.angle_alpha   90.00
_cell.angle_beta   90.00
_cell.angle_gamma   90.00
#
_symmetry.space_group_name_H-M   'P 1'
#
loop_
_entity.id
_entity.type
_entity.pdbx_description
1 polymer ?
#
loop_
_entity_poly.entity_id
_entity_poly.type
_entity_poly.pdbx_seq_one_letter_code
_entity_poly.pdbx_strand_id
1 'polypeptide(L)'
;MIFSSETGGWTSMQSQCDDGSTYRVSDLESTFLNGIMHLPTRSSSIVTVDLKRNAWRKIKMSPGMTNNYGSASIGQSQGRLSVWEEGQDGCQLSIWVLENYDSGQWTLKYTINCFELLGRDCCKNNEYHSMFAIHPECNLIFLTDGNEKMLSYNMDNQKVHVICASEDFFMGVPLCLLPYVPCFEEWSSNGQ
;
A
#
# COMPACT_ATOMS: atom_id res chain seq x y z
N MET A 1 -9.41 3.80 18.62
CA MET A 1 -9.12 5.05 19.35
C MET A 1 -8.22 5.91 18.47
N ILE A 2 -8.39 7.23 18.49
CA ILE A 2 -7.60 8.18 17.69
C ILE A 2 -6.95 9.16 18.66
N PHE A 3 -5.64 9.40 18.49
CA PHE A 3 -4.91 10.40 19.27
C PHE A 3 -4.97 11.76 18.58
N SER A 4 -5.19 12.84 19.33
CA SER A 4 -5.04 14.21 18.86
C SER A 4 -3.85 14.86 19.54
N SER A 5 -2.90 15.35 18.73
CA SER A 5 -1.77 16.13 19.22
C SER A 5 -2.20 17.50 19.76
N GLU A 6 -3.26 18.09 19.22
CA GLU A 6 -3.79 19.40 19.64
C GLU A 6 -4.39 19.35 21.05
N THR A 7 -5.18 18.31 21.35
CA THR A 7 -5.82 18.16 22.67
C THR A 7 -5.01 17.30 23.64
N GLY A 8 -3.96 16.62 23.15
CA GLY A 8 -3.17 15.66 23.93
C GLY A 8 -3.98 14.43 24.39
N GLY A 9 -5.16 14.21 23.81
CA GLY A 9 -6.15 13.24 24.27
C GLY A 9 -6.44 12.12 23.27
N TRP A 10 -6.92 11.00 23.80
CA TRP A 10 -7.47 9.90 23.00
C TRP A 10 -8.97 10.05 22.87
N THR A 11 -9.47 10.02 21.64
CA THR A 11 -10.90 10.01 21.35
C THR A 11 -11.31 8.60 20.91
N SER A 12 -12.40 8.10 21.50
CA SER A 12 -13.06 6.89 21.01
C SER A 12 -14.04 7.27 19.92
N MET A 13 -13.90 6.62 18.77
CA MET A 13 -14.82 6.78 17.65
C MET A 13 -15.53 5.44 17.50
N GLN A 14 -16.83 5.44 17.77
CA GLN A 14 -17.63 4.22 17.70
C GLN A 14 -17.94 3.92 16.24
N SER A 15 -17.71 2.68 15.81
CA SER A 15 -18.03 2.24 14.44
C SER A 15 -19.55 2.30 14.23
N GLN A 16 -20.00 3.04 13.22
CA GLN A 16 -21.41 3.05 12.80
C GLN A 16 -21.77 1.84 11.91
N CYS A 17 -20.99 0.77 11.95
CA CYS A 17 -21.24 -0.41 11.14
C CYS A 17 -22.24 -1.33 11.84
N ASP A 18 -23.46 -1.40 11.29
CA ASP A 18 -24.64 -2.12 11.84
C ASP A 18 -24.46 -3.64 12.06
N ASP A 19 -23.35 -4.21 11.63
CA ASP A 19 -23.08 -5.66 11.71
C ASP A 19 -22.67 -6.11 13.12
N GLY A 20 -22.07 -5.22 13.93
CA GLY A 20 -21.41 -5.64 15.17
C GLY A 20 -20.09 -6.40 14.94
N SER A 21 -19.66 -6.57 13.68
CA SER A 21 -18.37 -7.12 13.32
C SER A 21 -17.22 -6.23 13.78
N THR A 22 -16.30 -6.79 14.57
CA THR A 22 -14.98 -6.19 14.79
C THR A 22 -14.13 -6.42 13.53
N TYR A 23 -13.70 -5.34 12.89
CA TYR A 23 -12.80 -5.43 11.75
C TYR A 23 -11.38 -5.67 12.24
N ARG A 24 -10.86 -6.88 12.02
CA ARG A 24 -9.42 -7.13 12.15
C ARG A 24 -8.71 -6.46 10.99
N VAL A 25 -8.23 -5.25 11.24
CA VAL A 25 -7.29 -4.54 10.37
C VAL A 25 -6.08 -5.44 10.19
N SER A 26 -5.59 -5.52 8.95
CA SER A 26 -4.38 -6.30 8.65
C SER A 26 -3.18 -5.62 9.30
N ASP A 27 -2.10 -6.37 9.53
CA ASP A 27 -0.82 -5.80 9.98
C ASP A 27 -0.10 -5.04 8.83
N LEU A 28 -0.75 -4.97 7.67
CA LEU A 28 -0.29 -4.29 6.46
C LEU A 28 -0.50 -2.77 6.51
N GLU A 29 0.27 -2.07 5.67
CA GLU A 29 0.34 -0.63 5.65
C GLU A 29 -1.01 0.06 5.38
N SER A 30 -1.24 1.17 6.09
CA SER A 30 -2.36 2.08 5.87
C SER A 30 -1.95 3.20 4.92
N THR A 31 -2.90 3.77 4.18
CA THR A 31 -2.63 4.94 3.33
C THR A 31 -3.64 6.06 3.54
N PHE A 32 -3.21 7.29 3.32
CA PHE A 32 -4.07 8.47 3.38
C PHE A 32 -4.35 9.00 1.99
N LEU A 33 -5.63 9.28 1.72
CA LEU A 33 -6.06 9.91 0.47
C LEU A 33 -7.19 10.88 0.78
N ASN A 34 -7.08 12.13 0.33
CA ASN A 34 -8.08 13.19 0.52
C ASN A 34 -8.53 13.39 1.98
N GLY A 35 -7.61 13.21 2.94
CA GLY A 35 -7.89 13.33 4.38
C GLY A 35 -8.63 12.12 4.98
N ILE A 36 -8.79 11.03 4.22
CA ILE A 36 -9.41 9.79 4.66
C ILE A 36 -8.30 8.72 4.80
N MET A 37 -8.24 8.08 5.96
CA MET A 37 -7.35 6.95 6.20
C MET A 37 -7.98 5.68 5.63
N HIS A 38 -7.20 4.89 4.90
CA HIS A 38 -7.61 3.62 4.32
C HIS A 38 -6.82 2.50 5.00
N LEU A 39 -7.52 1.45 5.42
CA LEU A 39 -6.99 0.34 6.20
C LEU A 39 -7.40 -0.98 5.55
N PRO A 40 -6.44 -1.79 5.04
CA PRO A 40 -6.77 -3.09 4.52
C PRO A 40 -7.20 -4.02 5.67
N THR A 41 -8.16 -4.90 5.39
CA THR A 41 -8.65 -5.88 6.36
C THR A 41 -8.31 -7.29 5.90
N ARG A 42 -8.28 -8.23 6.85
CA ARG A 42 -8.08 -9.66 6.53
C ARG A 42 -9.22 -10.30 5.73
N SER A 43 -10.33 -9.58 5.48
CA SER A 43 -11.53 -10.07 4.78
C SER A 43 -11.72 -9.46 3.38
N SER A 44 -10.61 -9.12 2.70
CA SER A 44 -10.63 -8.61 1.31
C SER A 44 -11.48 -7.35 1.15
N SER A 45 -11.37 -6.47 2.14
CA SER A 45 -12.03 -5.18 2.16
C SER A 45 -11.12 -4.11 2.74
N ILE A 46 -11.43 -2.87 2.44
CA ILE A 46 -10.73 -1.69 2.96
C ILE A 46 -11.72 -0.95 3.84
N VAL A 47 -11.33 -0.69 5.08
CA VAL A 47 -12.05 0.19 5.97
C VAL A 47 -11.50 1.59 5.80
N THR A 48 -12.39 2.58 5.69
CA THR A 48 -12.02 3.97 5.52
C THR A 48 -12.49 4.78 6.72
N VAL A 49 -11.63 5.63 7.24
CA VAL A 49 -11.88 6.47 8.41
C VAL A 49 -11.75 7.93 7.99
N ASP A 50 -12.87 8.64 7.99
CA ASP A 50 -12.92 10.09 7.78
C ASP A 50 -13.04 10.78 9.13
N LEU A 51 -11.92 11.37 9.58
CA LEU A 51 -11.84 12.07 10.86
C LEU A 51 -12.64 13.38 10.85
N LYS A 52 -12.70 14.09 9.71
CA LYS A 52 -13.39 15.38 9.60
C LYS A 52 -14.91 15.20 9.65
N ARG A 53 -15.41 14.17 8.97
CA ARG A 53 -16.85 13.85 8.91
C ARG A 53 -17.29 12.93 10.04
N ASN A 54 -16.35 12.46 10.87
CA ASN A 54 -16.58 11.46 11.88
C ASN A 54 -17.33 10.23 11.32
N ALA A 55 -16.91 9.74 10.15
CA ALA A 55 -17.60 8.69 9.39
C ALA A 55 -16.69 7.50 9.07
N TRP A 56 -17.29 6.31 8.98
CA TRP A 56 -16.62 5.07 8.57
C TRP A 56 -17.33 4.50 7.36
N ARG A 57 -16.57 3.91 6.44
CA ARG A 57 -17.12 3.16 5.31
C ARG A 57 -16.28 1.92 5.07
N LYS A 58 -16.94 0.89 4.51
CA LYS A 58 -16.28 -0.31 4.01
C LYS A 58 -16.32 -0.29 2.48
N ILE A 59 -15.16 -0.50 1.87
CA ILE A 59 -15.00 -0.67 0.43
C ILE A 59 -14.62 -2.13 0.19
N LYS A 60 -15.36 -2.82 -0.67
CA LYS A 60 -14.99 -4.18 -1.08
C LYS A 60 -13.80 -4.10 -2.04
N MET A 61 -12.78 -4.94 -1.85
CA MET A 61 -11.70 -5.06 -2.84
C MET A 61 -12.22 -5.74 -4.12
N SER A 62 -11.47 -5.60 -5.21
CA SER A 62 -11.84 -6.14 -6.52
C SER A 62 -12.19 -7.64 -6.44
N PRO A 63 -13.27 -8.12 -7.10
CA PRO A 63 -13.61 -9.54 -7.16
C PRO A 63 -12.53 -10.43 -7.78
N GLY A 64 -11.65 -9.84 -8.62
CA GLY A 64 -10.54 -10.54 -9.25
C GLY A 64 -9.31 -10.73 -8.35
N MET A 65 -9.28 -10.11 -7.16
CA MET A 65 -8.23 -10.36 -6.19
C MET A 65 -8.53 -11.63 -5.40
N THR A 66 -7.61 -12.58 -5.46
CA THR A 66 -7.67 -13.83 -4.69
C THR A 66 -7.00 -13.61 -3.34
N ASN A 67 -7.44 -12.60 -2.59
CA ASN A 67 -6.90 -12.26 -1.28
C ASN A 67 -7.28 -13.33 -0.24
N ASN A 68 -6.74 -14.53 -0.42
CA ASN A 68 -7.02 -15.73 0.36
C ASN A 68 -6.27 -15.70 1.71
N TYR A 69 -5.32 -14.77 1.88
CA TYR A 69 -4.46 -14.71 3.06
C TYR A 69 -4.30 -13.31 3.68
N GLY A 70 -5.06 -12.31 3.22
CA GLY A 70 -4.94 -10.95 3.76
C GLY A 70 -3.65 -10.24 3.37
N SER A 71 -3.05 -10.62 2.23
CA SER A 71 -1.74 -10.17 1.73
C SER A 71 -1.81 -8.94 0.82
N ALA A 72 -3.01 -8.40 0.58
CA ALA A 72 -3.20 -7.22 -0.25
C ALA A 72 -2.69 -5.94 0.45
N SER A 73 -1.64 -5.35 -0.09
CA SER A 73 -1.11 -4.05 0.34
C SER A 73 -1.75 -2.91 -0.44
N ILE A 74 -1.80 -1.73 0.19
CA ILE A 74 -2.49 -0.57 -0.38
C ILE A 74 -1.59 0.66 -0.36
N GLY A 75 -1.88 1.59 -1.27
CA GLY A 75 -1.17 2.84 -1.38
C GLY A 75 -1.94 3.81 -2.26
N GLN A 76 -1.39 5.00 -2.46
CA GLN A 76 -2.03 6.01 -3.30
C GLN A 76 -1.06 6.47 -4.38
N SER A 77 -1.59 6.72 -5.58
CA SER A 77 -0.83 7.26 -6.69
C SER A 77 -1.73 8.15 -7.54
N GLN A 78 -1.27 9.36 -7.84
CA GLN A 78 -1.99 10.35 -8.64
C GLN A 78 -3.40 10.63 -8.11
N GLY A 79 -3.53 10.73 -6.78
CA GLY A 79 -4.81 10.98 -6.12
C GLY A 79 -5.82 9.82 -6.22
N ARG A 80 -5.37 8.61 -6.58
CA ARG A 80 -6.20 7.40 -6.63
C ARG A 80 -5.68 6.32 -5.70
N LEU A 81 -6.61 5.59 -5.09
CA LEU A 81 -6.29 4.45 -4.25
C LEU A 81 -5.88 3.27 -5.14
N SER A 82 -4.73 2.68 -4.83
CA SER A 82 -4.18 1.51 -5.49
C SER A 82 -4.05 0.36 -4.50
N VAL A 83 -4.28 -0.85 -4.98
CA VAL A 83 -4.10 -2.09 -4.22
C VAL A 83 -3.25 -3.01 -5.07
N TRP A 84 -2.28 -3.68 -4.45
CA TRP A 84 -1.49 -4.68 -5.13
C TRP A 84 -1.48 -5.99 -4.39
N GLU A 85 -1.34 -7.06 -5.17
CA GLU A 85 -1.28 -8.44 -4.70
C GLU A 85 -0.25 -9.20 -5.53
N GLU A 86 0.51 -10.03 -4.85
CA GLU A 86 1.41 -11.01 -5.45
C GLU A 86 0.64 -12.28 -5.75
N GLY A 87 0.84 -12.82 -6.96
CA GLY A 87 0.21 -14.05 -7.43
C GLY A 87 0.62 -15.25 -6.58
N GLN A 88 -0.19 -16.31 -6.63
CA GLN A 88 0.11 -17.55 -5.91
C GLN A 88 1.39 -18.24 -6.38
N ASP A 89 1.78 -18.00 -7.63
CA ASP A 89 3.06 -18.45 -8.18
C ASP A 89 4.25 -17.69 -7.58
N GLY A 90 3.99 -16.57 -6.89
CA GLY A 90 4.99 -15.69 -6.32
C GLY A 90 5.84 -15.05 -7.41
N CYS A 91 5.33 -14.90 -8.64
CA CYS A 91 6.07 -14.35 -9.79
C CYS A 91 5.41 -13.09 -10.37
N GLN A 92 4.09 -13.02 -10.28
CA GLN A 92 3.31 -11.94 -10.87
C GLN A 92 2.82 -10.95 -9.81
N LEU A 93 3.01 -9.66 -10.06
CA LEU A 93 2.43 -8.57 -9.28
C LEU A 93 1.28 -7.94 -10.06
N SER A 94 0.10 -7.91 -9.46
CA SER A 94 -1.09 -7.27 -10.03
C SER A 94 -1.42 -6.00 -9.27
N ILE A 95 -1.60 -4.89 -9.99
CA ILE A 95 -1.93 -3.58 -9.40
C ILE A 95 -3.30 -3.13 -9.91
N TRP A 96 -4.22 -2.97 -8.96
CA TRP A 96 -5.59 -2.53 -9.16
C TRP A 96 -5.74 -1.08 -8.71
N VAL A 97 -6.45 -0.28 -9.49
CA VAL A 97 -6.76 1.12 -9.17
C VAL A 97 -8.25 1.29 -8.99
N LEU A 98 -8.64 2.00 -7.92
CA LEU A 98 -10.02 2.39 -7.68
C LEU A 98 -10.33 3.61 -8.53
N GLU A 99 -11.07 3.41 -9.64
CA GLU A 99 -11.38 4.49 -10.58
C GLU A 99 -12.55 5.35 -10.09
N ASN A 100 -13.49 4.76 -9.35
CA ASN A 100 -14.63 5.49 -8.83
C ASN A 100 -14.93 5.06 -7.39
N TYR A 101 -14.76 6.00 -6.48
CA TYR A 101 -14.90 5.80 -5.04
C TYR A 101 -16.34 5.50 -4.62
N ASP A 102 -17.33 6.12 -5.24
CA ASP A 102 -18.73 5.96 -4.87
C ASP A 102 -19.27 4.59 -5.28
N SER A 103 -18.99 4.20 -6.53
CA SER A 103 -19.41 2.92 -7.09
C SER A 103 -18.56 1.72 -6.64
N GLY A 104 -17.35 1.95 -6.10
CA GLY A 104 -16.43 0.88 -5.72
C GLY A 104 -15.86 0.12 -6.91
N GLN A 105 -15.72 0.78 -8.07
CA GLN A 105 -15.25 0.17 -9.32
C GLN A 105 -13.72 0.14 -9.37
N TRP A 106 -13.18 -1.07 -9.46
CA TRP A 106 -11.75 -1.35 -9.57
C TRP A 106 -11.38 -1.76 -10.99
N THR A 107 -10.23 -1.31 -11.46
CA THR A 107 -9.65 -1.71 -12.75
C THR A 107 -8.25 -2.29 -12.51
N LEU A 108 -7.97 -3.46 -13.09
CA LEU A 108 -6.60 -3.98 -13.17
C LEU A 108 -5.82 -3.11 -14.16
N LYS A 109 -4.85 -2.36 -13.65
CA LYS A 109 -4.09 -1.41 -14.47
C LYS A 109 -2.75 -1.97 -14.92
N TYR A 110 -2.09 -2.74 -14.05
CA TYR A 110 -0.78 -3.32 -14.35
C TYR A 110 -0.71 -4.77 -13.90
N THR A 111 -0.03 -5.57 -14.72
CA THR A 111 0.40 -6.93 -14.42
C THR A 111 1.89 -6.99 -14.74
N ILE A 112 2.69 -7.25 -13.72
CA ILE A 112 4.15 -7.12 -13.78
C ILE A 112 4.77 -8.47 -13.45
N ASN A 113 5.74 -8.90 -14.25
CA ASN A 113 6.58 -10.04 -13.92
C ASN A 113 7.76 -9.57 -13.07
N CYS A 114 7.72 -9.82 -11.77
CA CYS A 114 8.75 -9.35 -10.85
C CYS A 114 10.12 -10.01 -11.11
N PHE A 115 10.17 -11.21 -11.69
CA PHE A 115 11.42 -11.89 -12.02
C PHE A 115 12.17 -11.20 -13.16
N GLU A 116 11.45 -10.76 -14.18
CA GLU A 116 12.03 -9.98 -15.28
C GLU A 116 12.63 -8.67 -14.76
N LEU A 117 11.93 -7.99 -13.85
CA LEU A 117 12.44 -6.75 -13.24
C LEU A 117 13.70 -6.98 -12.39
N LEU A 118 13.76 -8.12 -11.69
CA LEU A 118 14.88 -8.48 -10.83
C LEU A 118 16.03 -9.17 -11.57
N GLY A 119 15.89 -9.40 -12.89
CA GLY A 119 16.89 -10.03 -13.74
C GLY A 119 17.11 -11.51 -13.41
N ARG A 120 16.05 -12.24 -13.10
CA ARG A 120 16.09 -13.67 -12.73
C ARG A 120 15.50 -14.56 -13.82
N ASP A 121 16.08 -15.75 -13.98
CA ASP A 121 15.76 -16.68 -15.09
C ASP A 121 14.50 -17.53 -14.86
N CYS A 122 14.12 -17.83 -13.62
CA CYS A 122 12.93 -18.62 -13.31
C CYS A 122 12.50 -18.51 -11.84
N CYS A 123 11.23 -18.83 -11.56
CA CYS A 123 10.71 -18.92 -10.20
C CYS A 123 11.28 -20.16 -9.51
N LYS A 124 12.33 -19.97 -8.69
CA LYS A 124 12.88 -21.02 -7.84
C LYS A 124 12.18 -21.01 -6.48
N ASN A 125 11.89 -22.19 -5.95
CA ASN A 125 11.39 -22.34 -4.58
C ASN A 125 12.40 -21.69 -3.62
N ASN A 126 11.93 -20.75 -2.78
CA ASN A 126 12.66 -19.91 -1.80
C ASN A 126 13.09 -18.50 -2.24
N GLU A 127 12.78 -18.05 -3.45
CA GLU A 127 13.06 -16.65 -3.82
C GLU A 127 11.89 -15.75 -3.44
N TYR A 128 12.11 -14.91 -2.42
CA TYR A 128 11.15 -13.89 -2.02
C TYR A 128 11.34 -12.65 -2.88
N HIS A 129 10.25 -11.95 -3.17
CA HIS A 129 10.29 -10.56 -3.57
C HIS A 129 9.10 -9.88 -2.93
N SER A 130 9.19 -8.56 -2.76
CA SER A 130 8.06 -7.80 -2.26
C SER A 130 8.02 -6.40 -2.82
N MET A 131 6.83 -5.98 -3.25
CA MET A 131 6.55 -4.56 -3.47
C MET A 131 6.16 -3.92 -2.14
N PHE A 132 6.94 -2.93 -1.70
CA PHE A 132 6.74 -2.26 -0.42
C PHE A 132 6.26 -0.81 -0.55
N ALA A 133 6.32 -0.20 -1.74
CA ALA A 133 5.85 1.17 -1.91
C ALA A 133 5.41 1.51 -3.34
N ILE A 134 4.46 2.45 -3.44
CA ILE A 134 4.06 3.14 -4.67
C ILE A 134 4.25 4.64 -4.48
N HIS A 135 4.76 5.33 -5.50
CA HIS A 135 4.99 6.76 -5.45
C HIS A 135 3.65 7.53 -5.51
N PRO A 136 3.44 8.52 -4.63
CA PRO A 136 2.17 9.23 -4.50
C PRO A 136 1.78 10.04 -5.74
N GLU A 137 2.75 10.54 -6.52
CA GLU A 137 2.49 11.44 -7.66
C GLU A 137 2.74 10.79 -9.03
N CYS A 138 3.38 9.62 -9.07
CA CYS A 138 3.89 9.02 -10.30
C CYS A 138 3.55 7.54 -10.34
N ASN A 139 3.41 6.96 -11.54
CA ASN A 139 3.28 5.51 -11.72
C ASN A 139 4.64 4.82 -11.53
N LEU A 140 5.26 5.01 -10.36
CA LEU A 140 6.55 4.46 -9.97
C LEU A 140 6.34 3.56 -8.74
N ILE A 141 6.86 2.34 -8.79
CA ILE A 141 6.80 1.39 -7.68
C ILE A 141 8.21 1.01 -7.21
N PHE A 142 8.30 0.51 -5.98
CA PHE A 142 9.54 0.06 -5.37
C PHE A 142 9.42 -1.41 -4.97
N LEU A 143 10.41 -2.20 -5.38
CA LEU A 143 10.47 -3.63 -5.13
C LEU A 143 11.81 -4.02 -4.51
N THR A 144 11.77 -5.07 -3.71
CA THR A 144 12.96 -5.75 -3.17
C THR A 144 12.90 -7.24 -3.48
N ASP A 145 14.06 -7.88 -3.59
CA ASP A 145 14.17 -9.35 -3.62
C ASP A 145 14.24 -9.99 -2.23
N GLY A 146 13.92 -9.24 -1.17
CA GLY A 146 14.01 -9.71 0.22
C GLY A 146 15.44 -9.93 0.71
N ASN A 147 16.43 -9.71 -0.16
CA ASN A 147 17.84 -9.77 0.12
C ASN A 147 18.45 -8.43 -0.33
N GLU A 148 19.48 -8.48 -1.17
CA GLU A 148 20.44 -7.41 -1.43
C GLU A 148 20.02 -6.39 -2.48
N LYS A 149 18.91 -6.62 -3.20
CA LYS A 149 18.51 -5.78 -4.32
C LYS A 149 17.22 -5.02 -4.06
N MET A 150 17.30 -3.71 -4.23
CA MET A 150 16.16 -2.81 -4.29
C MET A 150 16.16 -2.06 -5.60
N LEU A 151 14.99 -1.94 -6.21
CA LEU A 151 14.82 -1.20 -7.45
C LEU A 151 13.55 -0.35 -7.41
N SER A 152 13.54 0.69 -8.25
CA SER A 152 12.32 1.34 -8.67
C SER A 152 11.96 0.94 -10.10
N TYR A 153 10.67 0.88 -10.37
CA TYR A 153 10.14 0.55 -11.69
C TYR A 153 9.09 1.58 -12.09
N ASN A 154 9.36 2.28 -13.20
CA ASN A 154 8.43 3.23 -13.79
C ASN A 154 7.48 2.47 -14.73
N MET A 155 6.21 2.40 -14.35
CA MET A 155 5.20 1.62 -15.06
C MET A 155 4.73 2.29 -16.36
N ASP A 156 4.93 3.62 -16.52
CA ASP A 156 4.52 4.35 -17.74
C ASP A 156 5.46 4.05 -18.91
N ASN A 157 6.76 3.97 -18.65
CA ASN A 157 7.79 3.76 -19.68
C ASN A 157 8.53 2.42 -19.54
N GLN A 158 8.13 1.60 -18.58
CA GLN A 158 8.69 0.27 -18.29
C GLN A 158 10.20 0.29 -18.01
N LYS A 159 10.70 1.39 -17.42
CA LYS A 159 12.12 1.51 -17.05
C LYS A 159 12.36 1.05 -15.62
N VAL A 160 13.38 0.20 -15.46
CA VAL A 160 13.91 -0.23 -14.17
C VAL A 160 15.11 0.63 -13.79
N HIS A 161 15.18 1.02 -12.53
CA HIS A 161 16.34 1.67 -11.94
C HIS A 161 16.74 0.96 -10.65
N VAL A 162 17.96 0.41 -10.62
CA VAL A 162 18.50 -0.25 -9.42
C VAL A 162 18.92 0.82 -8.43
N ILE A 163 18.32 0.81 -7.24
CA ILE A 163 18.61 1.75 -6.15
C ILE A 163 19.76 1.21 -5.30
N CYS A 164 19.71 -0.09 -4.99
CA CYS A 164 20.74 -0.79 -4.23
C CYS A 164 20.92 -2.20 -4.79
N ALA A 165 22.17 -2.64 -4.86
CA ALA A 165 22.57 -4.01 -5.13
C ALA A 165 23.89 -4.22 -4.38
N SER A 166 23.82 -4.62 -3.11
CA SER A 166 25.03 -4.80 -2.28
C SER A 166 24.95 -6.04 -1.41
N GLU A 167 26.00 -6.87 -1.49
CA GLU A 167 26.28 -7.99 -0.57
C GLU A 167 26.48 -7.52 0.90
N ASP A 168 26.79 -6.23 1.12
CA ASP A 168 27.12 -5.68 2.43
C ASP A 168 25.93 -5.13 3.24
N PHE A 169 24.70 -5.17 2.69
CA PHE A 169 23.55 -4.47 3.29
C PHE A 169 22.83 -5.27 4.40
N PHE A 170 23.19 -6.53 4.64
CA PHE A 170 22.42 -7.43 5.50
C PHE A 170 23.19 -7.97 6.70
N MET A 171 23.48 -7.07 7.65
CA MET A 171 23.53 -7.44 9.06
C MET A 171 22.58 -6.55 9.85
N GLY A 172 21.27 -6.82 9.73
CA GLY A 172 20.29 -6.42 10.74
C GLY A 172 19.24 -5.36 10.38
N VAL A 173 18.95 -5.10 9.10
CA VAL A 173 17.82 -4.21 8.76
C VAL A 173 16.49 -4.98 8.90
N PRO A 174 15.49 -4.46 9.64
CA PRO A 174 14.20 -5.12 9.77
C PRO A 174 13.49 -5.19 8.42
N LEU A 175 12.82 -6.31 8.16
CA LEU A 175 12.01 -6.68 6.99
C LEU A 175 10.85 -5.71 6.62
N CYS A 176 10.79 -4.52 7.22
CA CYS A 176 9.77 -3.52 6.98
C CYS A 176 10.44 -2.21 6.54
N LEU A 177 10.80 -2.12 5.27
CA LEU A 177 11.13 -0.85 4.64
C LEU A 177 9.83 -0.05 4.53
N LEU A 178 9.47 0.65 5.59
CA LEU A 178 8.33 1.55 5.58
C LEU A 178 8.65 2.71 4.61
N PRO A 179 7.88 2.93 3.53
CA PRO A 179 8.05 4.13 2.74
C PRO A 179 7.90 5.33 3.66
N TYR A 180 8.88 6.23 3.60
CA TYR A 180 8.81 7.51 4.30
C TYR A 180 7.49 8.19 3.95
N VAL A 181 6.61 8.31 4.95
CA VAL A 181 5.43 9.16 4.86
C VAL A 181 5.93 10.57 5.11
N PRO A 182 6.00 11.47 4.10
CA PRO A 182 6.37 12.84 4.35
C PRO A 182 5.38 13.44 5.35
N CYS A 183 5.87 13.80 6.53
CA CYS A 183 5.13 14.67 7.42
C CYS A 183 4.86 15.97 6.65
N PHE A 184 3.60 16.24 6.36
CA PHE A 184 3.15 17.58 6.01
C PHE A 184 3.31 18.45 7.24
N GLU A 185 4.50 19.03 7.44
CA GLU A 185 4.55 20.32 8.13
C GLU A 185 4.16 21.38 7.10
N GLU A 186 2.96 21.95 7.27
CA GLU A 186 2.66 23.24 6.64
C GLU A 186 3.65 24.25 7.24
N TRP A 187 4.64 24.63 6.44
CA TRP A 187 5.51 25.75 6.80
C TRP A 187 4.62 26.99 6.84
N SER A 188 4.28 27.46 8.03
CA SER A 188 3.66 28.77 8.16
C SER A 188 4.69 29.79 7.69
N SER A 189 4.48 30.32 6.50
CA SER A 189 5.17 31.52 6.04
C SER A 189 4.65 32.69 6.85
N ASN A 190 5.02 32.76 8.14
CA ASN A 190 4.91 34.00 8.91
C ASN A 190 6.04 34.91 8.45
N GLY A 191 5.82 35.53 7.30
CA GLY A 191 6.42 36.80 6.99
C GLY A 191 5.70 37.87 7.80
N GLN A 192 6.37 38.39 8.83
CA GLN A 192 6.36 39.81 9.18
C GLN A 192 7.58 40.15 10.04
#